data_AF-A0A074Y5B2-F1
#
_entry.id   AF-A0A074Y5B2-F1
#
_cell.length_a   1.000
_cell.length_b   1.000
_cell.length_c   1.000
_cell.angle_alpha   90.00
_cell.angle_beta   90.00
_cell.angle_gamma   90.00
#
_symmetry.space_group_name_H-M   'P 1'
#
loop_
_entity.id
_entity.type
_entity.pdbx_description
1 polymer ?
#
loop_
_entity_poly.entity_id
_entity_poly.type
_entity_poly.pdbx_seq_one_letter_code
_entity_poly.pdbx_strand_id
1 'polypeptide(L)'
;MPALTTRDSIVLKSLFDPEASATHTTKHASSQTSLPGMTEHQFTIYRSTELQIISQLQEKSPTTSTVQGTIDGLSSLIKESPGYASAYINRAQARRLLIPLDGLFTPDHAEASEQLLKDLQQGIQLAEPKASDQEPSTHQTTVLAAAHTHRGFLLLKIADIIRNGEQVHGVNETVKSASAETVEEQASRDFAAGGQYGNKEAREMAVRTNPYAKMCGAIVKEALKKEHEEWRADQL
;
A
#
# COMPACT_ATOMS: atom_id res chain seq x y z
N MET A 1 40.07 14.23 -15.26
CA MET A 1 38.69 14.48 -14.83
C MET A 1 38.24 13.28 -14.01
N PRO A 2 37.97 13.41 -12.71
CA PRO A 2 37.46 12.29 -11.93
C PRO A 2 36.04 11.97 -12.43
N ALA A 3 35.83 10.76 -12.93
CA ALA A 3 34.51 10.31 -13.36
C ALA A 3 33.67 10.03 -12.10
N LEU A 4 32.50 10.66 -12.04
CA LEU A 4 31.51 10.39 -10.99
C LEU A 4 31.20 8.89 -10.97
N THR A 5 31.18 8.30 -9.78
CA THR A 5 30.81 6.89 -9.67
C THR A 5 29.34 6.74 -10.06
N THR A 6 28.92 5.54 -10.50
CA THR A 6 27.53 5.28 -10.87
C THR A 6 26.56 5.66 -9.75
N ARG A 7 26.95 5.46 -8.47
CA ARG A 7 26.17 5.90 -7.30
C ARG A 7 26.01 7.41 -7.22
N ASP A 8 27.07 8.18 -7.43
CA ASP A 8 27.02 9.65 -7.36
C ASP A 8 26.13 10.24 -8.47
N SER A 9 26.20 9.64 -9.67
CA SER A 9 25.34 10.05 -10.78
C SER A 9 23.85 9.77 -10.55
N ILE A 10 23.53 8.76 -9.73
CA ILE A 10 22.16 8.39 -9.35
C ILE A 10 21.62 9.36 -8.31
N VAL A 11 22.40 9.67 -7.28
CA VAL A 11 22.01 10.64 -6.23
C VAL A 11 21.79 12.04 -6.83
N LEU A 12 22.66 12.44 -7.77
CA LEU A 12 22.48 13.71 -8.47
C LEU A 12 21.26 13.71 -9.38
N LYS A 13 20.97 12.62 -10.10
CA LYS A 13 19.73 12.52 -10.88
C LYS A 13 18.48 12.57 -10.02
N SER A 14 18.45 11.91 -8.85
CA SER A 14 17.30 11.97 -7.94
C SER A 14 17.11 13.35 -7.31
N LEU A 15 18.18 14.13 -7.17
CA LEU A 15 18.16 15.51 -6.66
C LEU A 15 17.56 16.52 -7.66
N PHE A 16 17.75 16.30 -8.96
CA PHE A 16 17.30 17.22 -10.02
C PHE A 16 16.09 16.74 -10.82
N ASP A 17 15.72 15.47 -10.68
CA ASP A 17 14.53 14.87 -11.27
C ASP A 17 13.87 13.90 -10.25
N PRO A 18 13.06 14.44 -9.31
CA PRO A 18 12.39 13.62 -8.30
C PRO A 18 11.37 12.63 -8.91
N GLU A 19 10.96 12.83 -10.17
CA GLU A 19 10.12 11.89 -10.92
C GLU A 19 10.93 10.74 -11.53
N ALA A 20 12.19 10.98 -11.95
CA ALA A 20 13.07 9.93 -12.46
C ALA A 20 13.51 8.93 -11.37
N SER A 21 13.61 9.34 -10.11
CA SER A 21 13.92 8.41 -9.02
C SER A 21 12.82 7.36 -8.80
N ALA A 22 11.60 7.61 -9.29
CA ALA A 22 10.47 6.68 -9.30
C ALA A 22 10.45 5.75 -10.53
N THR A 23 11.48 5.76 -11.38
CA THR A 23 11.59 4.89 -12.58
C THR A 23 12.35 3.59 -12.36
N HIS A 24 12.61 3.20 -11.11
CA HIS A 24 12.87 1.80 -10.81
C HIS A 24 11.58 0.98 -11.02
N THR A 25 11.22 0.81 -12.29
CA THR A 25 10.67 -0.46 -12.74
C THR A 25 11.77 -1.47 -12.46
N THR A 26 11.69 -2.12 -11.30
CA THR A 26 12.39 -3.36 -11.06
C THR A 26 12.17 -4.20 -12.31
N LYS A 27 13.26 -4.55 -13.01
CA LYS A 27 13.20 -5.50 -14.12
C LYS A 27 12.57 -6.74 -13.51
N HIS A 28 11.32 -7.00 -13.85
CA HIS A 28 10.52 -8.08 -13.28
C HIS A 28 10.38 -9.14 -14.34
N ALA A 29 11.33 -10.06 -14.37
CA ALA A 29 11.17 -11.30 -15.09
C ALA A 29 12.02 -12.40 -14.45
N SER A 30 11.94 -12.54 -13.13
CA SER A 30 12.16 -13.86 -12.53
C SER A 30 11.20 -14.82 -13.22
N SER A 31 11.71 -15.90 -13.79
CA SER A 31 10.90 -16.96 -14.39
C SER A 31 10.05 -17.72 -13.36
N GLN A 32 10.22 -17.41 -12.07
CA GLN A 32 9.41 -17.97 -10.98
C GLN A 32 8.12 -17.18 -10.82
N THR A 33 7.02 -17.90 -10.63
CA THR A 33 5.70 -17.34 -10.35
C THR A 33 5.26 -17.53 -8.91
N SER A 34 5.93 -18.39 -8.14
CA SER A 34 5.56 -18.71 -6.76
C SER A 34 5.90 -17.61 -5.73
N LEU A 35 5.28 -17.72 -4.55
CA LEU A 35 5.60 -16.90 -3.37
C LEU A 35 6.84 -17.43 -2.63
N PRO A 36 7.53 -16.57 -1.84
CA PRO A 36 8.66 -16.98 -1.02
C PRO A 36 8.35 -18.17 -0.11
N GLY A 37 9.30 -19.11 -0.01
CA GLY A 37 9.19 -20.26 0.90
C GLY A 37 8.27 -21.39 0.43
N MET A 38 7.87 -21.38 -0.85
CA MET A 38 6.94 -22.38 -1.38
C MET A 38 7.36 -22.89 -2.77
N THR A 39 7.17 -24.19 -2.99
CA THR A 39 7.42 -24.80 -4.31
C THR A 39 6.35 -24.39 -5.32
N GLU A 40 6.67 -24.40 -6.63
CA GLU A 40 5.72 -24.04 -7.68
C GLU A 40 4.47 -24.94 -7.70
N HIS A 41 4.64 -26.23 -7.37
CA HIS A 41 3.53 -27.18 -7.26
C HIS A 41 2.58 -26.82 -6.11
N GLN A 42 3.12 -26.56 -4.91
CA GLN A 42 2.31 -26.12 -3.76
C GLN A 42 1.61 -24.79 -4.04
N PHE A 43 2.34 -23.84 -4.65
CA PHE A 43 1.79 -22.56 -5.05
C PHE A 43 0.59 -22.71 -5.99
N THR A 44 0.71 -23.57 -7.01
CA THR A 44 -0.36 -23.81 -7.98
C THR A 44 -1.63 -24.37 -7.31
N ILE A 45 -1.47 -25.31 -6.37
CA ILE A 45 -2.59 -25.87 -5.59
C ILE A 45 -3.29 -24.76 -4.79
N TYR A 46 -2.55 -24.05 -3.94
CA TYR A 46 -3.15 -23.03 -3.08
C TYR A 46 -3.74 -21.87 -3.87
N ARG A 47 -3.10 -21.46 -4.97
CA ARG A 47 -3.64 -20.46 -5.89
C ARG A 47 -4.94 -20.91 -6.53
N SER A 48 -5.04 -22.18 -6.96
CA SER A 48 -6.29 -22.70 -7.52
C SER A 48 -7.42 -22.69 -6.49
N THR A 49 -7.12 -23.11 -5.25
CA THR A 49 -8.09 -23.08 -4.14
C THR A 49 -8.52 -21.65 -3.81
N GLU A 50 -7.56 -20.73 -3.73
CA GLU A 50 -7.84 -19.30 -3.51
C GLU A 50 -8.75 -18.72 -4.59
N LEU A 51 -8.44 -18.97 -5.87
CA LEU A 51 -9.24 -18.48 -7.00
C LEU A 51 -10.70 -18.97 -6.93
N GLN A 52 -10.91 -20.23 -6.52
CA GLN A 52 -12.25 -20.78 -6.31
C GLN A 52 -12.99 -20.13 -5.14
N ILE A 53 -12.28 -19.77 -4.07
CA ILE A 53 -12.87 -19.08 -2.92
C ILE A 53 -13.29 -17.66 -3.33
N ILE A 54 -12.41 -16.90 -3.98
CA ILE A 54 -12.67 -15.50 -4.34
C ILE A 54 -13.61 -15.33 -5.53
N SER A 55 -13.79 -16.35 -6.38
CA SER A 55 -14.70 -16.27 -7.53
C SER A 55 -16.15 -16.00 -7.10
N GLN A 56 -16.50 -16.35 -5.85
CA GLN A 56 -17.81 -16.06 -5.25
C GLN A 56 -18.06 -14.55 -5.10
N LEU A 57 -17.01 -13.73 -5.05
CA LEU A 57 -17.11 -12.27 -4.94
C LEU A 57 -17.25 -11.55 -6.29
N GLN A 58 -17.21 -12.26 -7.42
CA GLN A 58 -17.28 -11.65 -8.76
C GLN A 58 -18.69 -11.20 -9.16
N GLU A 59 -19.70 -11.48 -8.34
CA GLU A 59 -21.05 -10.95 -8.53
C GLU A 59 -21.06 -9.43 -8.39
N LYS A 60 -21.93 -8.72 -9.14
CA LYS A 60 -21.98 -7.24 -9.15
C LYS A 60 -22.19 -6.62 -7.76
N SER A 61 -22.81 -7.36 -6.85
CA SER A 61 -23.04 -6.97 -5.46
C SER A 61 -23.04 -8.23 -4.57
N PRO A 62 -21.88 -8.68 -4.08
CA PRO A 62 -21.82 -9.87 -3.24
C PRO A 62 -22.60 -9.63 -1.93
N THR A 63 -23.39 -10.63 -1.52
CA THR A 63 -24.14 -10.53 -0.26
C THR A 63 -23.20 -10.64 0.94
N THR A 64 -23.61 -10.11 2.10
CA THR A 64 -22.86 -10.24 3.37
C THR A 64 -22.52 -11.71 3.68
N SER A 65 -23.45 -12.63 3.40
CA SER A 65 -23.24 -14.07 3.58
C SER A 65 -22.12 -14.60 2.66
N THR A 66 -22.11 -14.19 1.39
CA THR A 66 -21.06 -14.55 0.41
C THR A 66 -19.70 -14.04 0.85
N VAL A 67 -19.63 -12.80 1.34
CA VAL A 67 -18.38 -12.21 1.84
C VAL A 67 -17.89 -12.94 3.09
N GLN A 68 -18.78 -13.27 4.02
CA GLN A 68 -18.42 -14.04 5.22
C GLN A 68 -17.92 -15.45 4.86
N GLY A 69 -18.61 -16.15 3.95
CA GLY A 69 -18.16 -17.45 3.45
C GLY A 69 -16.78 -17.39 2.78
N THR A 70 -16.48 -16.29 2.07
CA THR A 70 -15.16 -16.04 1.49
C THR A 70 -14.10 -15.86 2.57
N ILE A 71 -14.39 -15.09 3.63
CA ILE A 71 -13.48 -14.91 4.78
C ILE A 71 -13.21 -16.23 5.48
N ASP A 72 -14.21 -17.08 5.64
CA ASP A 72 -14.08 -18.39 6.29
C ASP A 72 -13.28 -19.37 5.43
N GLY A 73 -13.50 -19.37 4.11
CA GLY A 73 -12.71 -20.14 3.15
C GLY A 73 -11.24 -19.74 3.16
N LEU A 74 -10.94 -18.44 3.10
CA LEU A 74 -9.57 -17.93 3.18
C LEU A 74 -8.94 -18.21 4.55
N SER A 75 -9.72 -18.16 5.63
CA SER A 75 -9.24 -18.53 6.96
C SER A 75 -8.88 -20.02 7.06
N SER A 76 -9.61 -20.89 6.37
CA SER A 76 -9.28 -22.31 6.28
C SER A 76 -8.00 -22.54 5.48
N LEU A 77 -7.85 -21.85 4.34
CA LEU A 77 -6.63 -21.89 3.53
C LEU A 77 -5.40 -21.41 4.31
N ILE A 78 -5.53 -20.36 5.13
CA ILE A 78 -4.47 -19.87 6.01
C ILE A 78 -4.10 -20.89 7.09
N LYS A 79 -5.06 -21.63 7.64
CA LYS A 79 -4.78 -22.70 8.61
C LYS A 79 -3.97 -23.84 7.98
N GLU A 80 -4.28 -24.18 6.73
CA GLU A 80 -3.56 -25.22 5.98
C GLU A 80 -2.18 -24.78 5.53
N SER A 81 -2.03 -23.50 5.15
CA SER A 81 -0.77 -22.92 4.69
C SER A 81 -0.54 -21.53 5.29
N PRO A 82 0.00 -21.44 6.51
CA PRO A 82 0.26 -20.16 7.19
C PRO A 82 1.28 -19.27 6.47
N GLY A 83 2.05 -19.82 5.52
CA GLY A 83 3.00 -19.07 4.69
C GLY A 83 2.39 -18.47 3.42
N TYR A 84 1.13 -18.75 3.11
CA TYR A 84 0.50 -18.29 1.87
C TYR A 84 0.02 -16.83 1.97
N ALA A 85 0.93 -15.89 1.69
CA ALA A 85 0.71 -14.45 1.83
C ALA A 85 -0.56 -13.92 1.13
N SER A 86 -0.85 -14.41 -0.08
CA SER A 86 -1.99 -13.94 -0.87
C SER A 86 -3.33 -14.14 -0.16
N ALA A 87 -3.50 -15.24 0.60
CA ALA A 87 -4.74 -15.49 1.33
C ALA A 87 -4.99 -14.47 2.44
N TYR A 88 -3.95 -13.99 3.13
CA TYR A 88 -4.10 -12.94 4.14
C TYR A 88 -4.57 -11.63 3.48
N ILE A 89 -3.97 -11.26 2.36
CA ILE A 89 -4.29 -10.00 1.65
C ILE A 89 -5.70 -10.05 1.06
N ASN A 90 -6.09 -11.17 0.46
CA ASN A 90 -7.44 -11.37 -0.03
C ASN A 90 -8.46 -11.42 1.12
N ARG A 91 -8.09 -11.95 2.30
CA ARG A 91 -8.97 -11.95 3.47
C ARG A 91 -9.16 -10.54 4.01
N ALA A 92 -8.12 -9.72 4.04
CA ALA A 92 -8.23 -8.30 4.37
C ALA A 92 -9.16 -7.56 3.39
N GLN A 93 -9.03 -7.83 2.09
CA GLN A 93 -9.92 -7.25 1.07
C GLN A 93 -11.38 -7.69 1.27
N ALA A 94 -11.63 -8.96 1.56
CA ALA A 94 -12.97 -9.46 1.83
C ALA A 94 -13.56 -8.81 3.11
N ARG A 95 -12.79 -8.71 4.19
CA ARG A 95 -13.19 -7.99 5.41
C ARG A 95 -13.53 -6.53 5.12
N ARG A 96 -12.77 -5.87 4.25
CA ARG A 96 -13.01 -4.48 3.85
C ARG A 96 -14.39 -4.27 3.24
N LEU A 97 -14.94 -5.27 2.53
CA LEU A 97 -16.28 -5.21 1.93
C LEU A 97 -17.41 -5.26 2.98
N LEU A 98 -17.16 -5.80 4.17
CA LEU A 98 -18.14 -5.84 5.26
C LEU A 98 -18.23 -4.52 6.04
N ILE A 99 -17.25 -3.62 5.88
CA ILE A 99 -17.16 -2.38 6.63
C ILE A 99 -17.46 -1.21 5.68
N PRO A 100 -18.46 -0.36 5.93
CA PRO A 100 -18.63 0.86 5.16
C PRO A 100 -17.41 1.77 5.32
N LEU A 101 -17.07 2.59 4.32
CA LEU A 101 -15.88 3.45 4.38
C LEU A 101 -15.87 4.38 5.61
N ASP A 102 -17.03 4.91 5.99
CA ASP A 102 -17.17 5.78 7.15
C ASP A 102 -17.25 5.01 8.48
N GLY A 103 -17.41 3.68 8.41
CA GLY A 103 -17.34 2.79 9.57
C GLY A 103 -15.94 2.24 9.84
N LEU A 104 -14.94 2.53 8.99
CA LEU A 104 -13.57 2.12 9.28
C LEU A 104 -13.02 2.84 10.52
N PHE A 105 -12.41 2.07 11.41
CA PHE A 105 -11.78 2.57 12.63
C PHE A 105 -12.73 3.24 13.64
N THR A 106 -14.02 2.95 13.57
CA THR A 106 -15.02 3.32 14.59
C THR A 106 -15.18 2.22 15.65
N PRO A 107 -15.81 2.50 16.80
CA PRO A 107 -16.04 1.48 17.84
C PRO A 107 -16.77 0.24 17.32
N ASP A 108 -17.78 0.43 16.47
CA ASP A 108 -18.65 -0.64 15.95
C ASP A 108 -17.91 -1.65 15.07
N HIS A 109 -16.81 -1.23 14.44
CA HIS A 109 -15.99 -2.06 13.56
C HIS A 109 -14.53 -2.14 14.01
N ALA A 110 -14.25 -1.87 15.28
CA ALA A 110 -12.89 -1.85 15.83
C ALA A 110 -12.17 -3.18 15.61
N GLU A 111 -12.80 -4.30 16.00
CA GLU A 111 -12.21 -5.64 15.85
C GLU A 111 -11.98 -5.97 14.37
N ALA A 112 -12.95 -5.70 13.50
CA ALA A 112 -12.84 -5.98 12.08
C ALA A 112 -11.72 -5.16 11.41
N SER A 113 -11.58 -3.88 11.81
CA SER A 113 -10.51 -2.98 11.34
C SER A 113 -9.14 -3.44 11.81
N GLU A 114 -9.03 -3.92 13.06
CA GLU A 114 -7.78 -4.45 13.61
C GLU A 114 -7.35 -5.73 12.87
N GLN A 115 -8.29 -6.67 12.66
CA GLN A 115 -8.01 -7.91 11.92
C GLN A 115 -7.61 -7.63 10.48
N LEU A 116 -8.23 -6.64 9.84
CA LEU A 116 -7.89 -6.20 8.49
C LEU A 116 -6.42 -5.70 8.44
N LEU A 117 -6.02 -4.81 9.35
CA LEU A 117 -4.63 -4.33 9.41
C LEU A 117 -3.63 -5.46 9.72
N LYS A 118 -3.98 -6.37 10.63
CA LYS A 118 -3.14 -7.54 10.94
C LYS A 118 -2.95 -8.46 9.73
N ASP A 119 -4.01 -8.71 8.97
CA ASP A 119 -3.96 -9.52 7.76
C ASP A 119 -3.04 -8.88 6.70
N LEU A 120 -3.16 -7.58 6.45
CA LEU A 120 -2.27 -6.86 5.53
C LEU A 120 -0.82 -6.90 6.00
N GLN A 121 -0.57 -6.65 7.29
CA GLN A 121 0.77 -6.68 7.87
C GLN A 121 1.42 -8.06 7.70
N GLN A 122 0.69 -9.12 8.03
CA GLN A 122 1.18 -10.49 7.91
C GLN A 122 1.43 -10.88 6.46
N GLY A 123 0.51 -10.55 5.55
CA GLY A 123 0.66 -10.82 4.13
C GLY A 123 1.89 -10.13 3.53
N ILE A 124 2.13 -8.87 3.90
CA ILE A 124 3.32 -8.12 3.48
C ILE A 124 4.59 -8.81 4.01
N GLN A 125 4.65 -9.12 5.31
CA GLN A 125 5.82 -9.78 5.90
C GLN A 125 6.15 -11.14 5.28
N LEU A 126 5.13 -11.91 4.89
CA LEU A 126 5.32 -13.21 4.23
C LEU A 126 5.76 -13.06 2.77
N ALA A 127 5.30 -12.01 2.09
CA ALA A 127 5.62 -11.76 0.69
C ALA A 127 6.89 -10.92 0.49
N GLU A 128 7.41 -10.22 1.49
CA GLU A 128 8.59 -9.38 1.36
C GLU A 128 9.86 -10.19 1.00
N PRO A 129 10.72 -9.70 0.09
CA PRO A 129 12.01 -10.31 -0.19
C PRO A 129 12.89 -10.34 1.07
N LYS A 130 13.45 -11.50 1.41
CA LYS A 130 14.30 -11.66 2.61
C LYS A 130 15.71 -11.08 2.45
N ALA A 131 16.14 -10.84 1.22
CA ALA A 131 17.42 -10.20 0.92
C ALA A 131 17.27 -9.20 -0.22
N SER A 132 18.06 -8.12 -0.16
CA SER A 132 17.98 -6.98 -1.09
C SER A 132 18.29 -7.33 -2.55
N ASP A 133 18.98 -8.44 -2.79
CA ASP A 133 19.39 -8.87 -4.14
C ASP A 133 18.43 -9.89 -4.76
N GLN A 134 17.37 -10.30 -4.04
CA GLN A 134 16.38 -11.23 -4.59
C GLN A 134 15.39 -10.48 -5.48
N GLU A 135 15.34 -10.87 -6.75
CA GLU A 135 14.32 -10.39 -7.67
C GLU A 135 12.96 -11.04 -7.33
N PRO A 136 11.93 -10.24 -6.98
CA PRO A 136 10.63 -10.79 -6.61
C PRO A 136 9.92 -11.40 -7.82
N SER A 137 9.15 -12.47 -7.58
CA SER A 137 8.33 -13.11 -8.62
C SER A 137 7.19 -12.19 -9.08
N THR A 138 6.63 -12.44 -10.27
CA THR A 138 5.51 -11.65 -10.79
C THR A 138 4.28 -11.68 -9.87
N HIS A 139 4.00 -12.82 -9.22
CA HIS A 139 2.89 -12.88 -8.29
C HIS A 139 3.20 -12.17 -6.98
N GLN A 140 4.43 -12.29 -6.48
CA GLN A 140 4.88 -11.60 -5.28
C GLN A 140 4.77 -10.07 -5.44
N THR A 141 5.18 -9.52 -6.58
CA THR A 141 5.03 -8.07 -6.84
C THR A 141 3.58 -7.65 -6.88
N THR A 142 2.71 -8.42 -7.54
CA THR A 142 1.26 -8.14 -7.60
C THR A 142 0.65 -8.09 -6.20
N VAL A 143 0.98 -9.09 -5.37
CA VAL A 143 0.49 -9.23 -4.00
C VAL A 143 0.99 -8.09 -3.11
N LEU A 144 2.30 -7.77 -3.17
CA LEU A 144 2.89 -6.65 -2.42
C LEU A 144 2.33 -5.31 -2.86
N ALA A 145 2.18 -5.09 -4.17
CA ALA A 145 1.61 -3.86 -4.72
C ALA A 145 0.20 -3.62 -4.18
N ALA A 146 -0.66 -4.63 -4.22
CA ALA A 146 -2.03 -4.54 -3.69
C ALA A 146 -2.04 -4.29 -2.18
N ALA A 147 -1.23 -5.03 -1.41
CA ALA A 147 -1.22 -4.94 0.03
C ALA A 147 -0.73 -3.59 0.56
N HIS A 148 0.39 -3.09 0.03
CA HIS A 148 0.92 -1.77 0.41
C HIS A 148 -0.05 -0.65 0.01
N THR A 149 -0.67 -0.73 -1.16
CA THR A 149 -1.67 0.27 -1.59
C THR A 149 -2.86 0.30 -0.64
N HIS A 150 -3.38 -0.87 -0.26
CA HIS A 150 -4.50 -0.99 0.67
C HIS A 150 -4.10 -0.48 2.06
N ARG A 151 -2.95 -0.89 2.60
CA ARG A 151 -2.48 -0.43 3.91
C ARG A 151 -2.24 1.09 3.94
N GLY A 152 -1.65 1.64 2.88
CA GLY A 152 -1.47 3.09 2.71
C GLY A 152 -2.79 3.86 2.73
N PHE A 153 -3.82 3.36 2.04
CA PHE A 153 -5.16 3.96 2.06
C PHE A 153 -5.77 3.98 3.48
N LEU A 154 -5.63 2.89 4.22
CA LEU A 154 -6.14 2.79 5.59
C LEU A 154 -5.41 3.73 6.54
N LEU A 155 -4.08 3.85 6.39
CA LEU A 155 -3.29 4.79 7.17
C LEU A 155 -3.69 6.24 6.89
N LEU A 156 -4.03 6.60 5.64
CA LEU A 156 -4.61 7.92 5.37
C LEU A 156 -5.94 8.14 6.08
N LYS A 157 -6.84 7.15 6.06
CA LYS A 157 -8.12 7.25 6.77
C LYS A 157 -7.89 7.42 8.28
N ILE A 158 -6.92 6.72 8.86
CA ILE A 158 -6.54 6.88 10.27
C ILE A 158 -6.00 8.29 10.51
N ALA A 159 -5.09 8.79 9.68
CA ALA A 159 -4.52 10.14 9.79
C ALA A 159 -5.61 11.22 9.72
N ASP A 160 -6.60 11.04 8.85
CA ASP A 160 -7.75 11.96 8.72
C ASP A 160 -8.61 11.99 10.00
N ILE A 161 -8.91 10.83 10.59
CA ILE A 161 -9.65 10.74 11.86
C ILE A 161 -8.89 11.46 12.99
N ILE A 162 -7.57 11.22 13.10
CA ILE A 162 -6.72 11.89 14.09
C ILE A 162 -6.72 13.42 13.87
N ARG A 163 -6.60 13.86 12.61
CA ARG A 163 -6.56 15.29 12.26
C ARG A 163 -7.88 16.00 12.61
N ASN A 164 -9.00 15.30 12.52
CA ASN A 164 -10.31 15.81 12.90
C ASN A 164 -10.54 15.82 14.42
N GLY A 165 -9.58 15.31 15.22
CA GLY A 165 -9.70 15.21 16.68
C GLY A 165 -10.63 14.08 17.15
N GLU A 166 -10.92 13.12 16.27
CA GLU A 166 -11.76 11.95 16.57
C GLU A 166 -10.91 10.81 17.15
N GLN A 167 -11.54 9.92 17.92
CA GLN A 167 -10.86 8.74 18.44
C GLN A 167 -10.79 7.64 17.39
N VAL A 168 -9.58 7.11 17.17
CA VAL A 168 -9.35 5.96 16.30
C VAL A 168 -9.50 4.66 17.09
N HIS A 169 -10.28 3.72 16.56
CA HIS A 169 -10.46 2.38 17.11
C HIS A 169 -9.92 1.31 16.17
N GLY A 170 -9.61 0.11 16.68
CA GLY A 170 -9.16 -0.99 15.82
C GLY A 170 -7.75 -0.84 15.25
N VAL A 171 -6.88 -0.11 15.95
CA VAL A 171 -5.46 0.07 15.62
C VAL A 171 -4.60 -0.31 16.83
N ASN A 172 -3.31 -0.54 16.62
CA ASN A 172 -2.40 -0.79 17.73
C ASN A 172 -2.15 0.49 18.56
N GLU A 173 -1.63 0.33 19.78
CA GLU A 173 -1.36 1.47 20.68
C GLU A 173 -0.36 2.47 20.09
N THR A 174 0.62 2.00 19.31
CA THR A 174 1.60 2.87 18.64
C THR A 174 0.92 3.87 17.70
N VAL A 175 0.05 3.39 16.82
CA VAL A 175 -0.70 4.23 15.86
C VAL A 175 -1.72 5.09 16.60
N LYS A 176 -2.36 4.58 17.66
CA LYS A 176 -3.32 5.34 18.47
C LYS A 176 -2.70 6.56 19.16
N SER A 177 -1.42 6.46 19.54
CA SER A 177 -0.66 7.55 20.17
C SER A 177 0.11 8.44 19.17
N ALA A 178 0.11 8.09 17.88
CA ALA A 178 0.87 8.80 16.86
C ALA A 178 0.14 10.08 16.41
N SER A 179 0.91 11.06 15.92
CA SER A 179 0.32 12.24 15.28
C SER A 179 -0.21 11.90 13.88
N ALA A 180 -1.17 12.69 13.39
CA ALA A 180 -1.71 12.52 12.03
C ALA A 180 -0.60 12.56 10.97
N GLU A 181 0.40 13.44 11.14
CA GLU A 181 1.55 13.57 10.24
C GLU A 181 2.41 12.30 10.23
N THR A 182 2.62 11.70 11.39
CA THR A 182 3.42 10.46 11.51
C THR A 182 2.74 9.29 10.80
N VAL A 183 1.42 9.17 10.97
CA VAL A 183 0.63 8.13 10.30
C VAL A 183 0.55 8.39 8.79
N GLU A 184 0.40 9.64 8.38
CA GLU A 184 0.41 10.03 6.96
C GLU A 184 1.77 9.76 6.29
N GLU A 185 2.87 9.95 7.00
CA GLU A 185 4.20 9.60 6.52
C GLU A 185 4.35 8.07 6.34
N GLN A 186 3.78 7.28 7.25
CA GLN A 186 3.70 5.82 7.08
C GLN A 186 2.86 5.45 5.84
N ALA A 187 1.74 6.14 5.62
CA ALA A 187 0.92 5.95 4.43
C ALA A 187 1.71 6.25 3.14
N SER A 188 2.48 7.35 3.15
CA SER A 188 3.33 7.74 2.02
C SER A 188 4.39 6.69 1.69
N ARG A 189 5.04 6.10 2.71
CA ARG A 189 5.98 4.98 2.53
C ARG A 189 5.31 3.76 1.92
N ASP A 190 4.10 3.44 2.36
CA ASP A 190 3.34 2.33 1.80
C ASP A 190 2.95 2.56 0.34
N PHE A 191 2.46 3.75 -0.02
CA PHE A 191 2.19 4.07 -1.41
C PHE A 191 3.45 4.04 -2.28
N ALA A 192 4.59 4.51 -1.76
CA ALA A 192 5.86 4.42 -2.46
C ALA A 192 6.25 2.96 -2.73
N ALA A 193 6.14 2.07 -1.74
CA ALA A 193 6.38 0.64 -1.89
C ALA A 193 5.40 0.01 -2.90
N GLY A 194 4.10 0.32 -2.82
CA GLY A 194 3.10 -0.14 -3.78
C GLY A 194 3.40 0.31 -5.22
N GLY A 195 3.89 1.54 -5.38
CA GLY A 195 4.35 2.10 -6.66
C GLY A 195 5.60 1.41 -7.20
N GLN A 196 6.57 1.08 -6.33
CA GLN A 196 7.77 0.32 -6.70
C GLN A 196 7.43 -1.07 -7.25
N TYR A 197 6.41 -1.73 -6.69
CA TYR A 197 5.92 -3.01 -7.18
C TYR A 197 4.96 -2.92 -8.39
N GLY A 198 4.72 -1.72 -8.93
CA GLY A 198 4.02 -1.50 -10.19
C GLY A 198 2.58 -1.01 -10.11
N ASN A 199 2.06 -0.66 -8.92
CA ASN A 199 0.73 -0.05 -8.81
C ASN A 199 0.78 1.45 -9.18
N LYS A 200 0.05 1.84 -10.24
CA LYS A 200 0.03 3.22 -10.75
C LYS A 200 -0.66 4.20 -9.79
N GLU A 201 -1.80 3.82 -9.22
CA GLU A 201 -2.54 4.66 -8.27
C GLU A 201 -1.70 4.89 -7.01
N ALA A 202 -1.02 3.86 -6.51
CA ALA A 202 -0.10 3.97 -5.40
C ALA A 202 1.06 4.93 -5.72
N ARG A 203 1.63 4.86 -6.93
CA ARG A 203 2.68 5.80 -7.35
C ARG A 203 2.20 7.25 -7.32
N GLU A 204 0.99 7.53 -7.81
CA GLU A 204 0.41 8.88 -7.76
C GLU A 204 0.14 9.33 -6.31
N MET A 205 -0.41 8.43 -5.49
CA MET A 205 -0.67 8.70 -4.08
C MET A 205 0.61 8.91 -3.27
N ALA A 206 1.71 8.24 -3.62
CA ALA A 206 3.01 8.43 -2.98
C ALA A 206 3.50 9.88 -3.16
N VAL A 207 3.35 10.43 -4.37
CA VAL A 207 3.70 11.84 -4.64
C VAL A 207 2.81 12.79 -3.83
N ARG A 208 1.49 12.55 -3.82
CA ARG A 208 0.52 13.42 -3.14
C ARG A 208 0.68 13.45 -1.62
N THR A 209 1.15 12.35 -1.03
CA THR A 209 1.30 12.18 0.42
C THR A 209 2.71 12.49 0.90
N ASN A 210 3.68 12.64 -0.01
CA ASN A 210 5.06 12.93 0.35
C ASN A 210 5.19 14.34 0.97
N PRO A 211 5.68 14.46 2.22
CA PRO A 211 5.78 15.75 2.92
C PRO A 211 6.71 16.73 2.19
N TYR A 212 7.76 16.22 1.54
CA TYR A 212 8.67 17.04 0.74
C TYR A 212 7.98 17.60 -0.51
N ALA A 213 7.25 16.74 -1.25
CA ALA A 213 6.50 17.18 -2.43
C ALA A 213 5.43 18.21 -2.07
N LYS A 214 4.75 18.04 -0.92
CA LYS A 214 3.79 19.04 -0.40
C LYS A 214 4.45 20.36 -0.05
N MET A 215 5.59 20.33 0.64
CA MET A 215 6.34 21.55 1.00
C MET A 215 6.84 22.28 -0.25
N CYS A 216 7.48 21.57 -1.19
CA CYS A 216 7.94 22.15 -2.45
C CYS A 216 6.77 22.71 -3.26
N GLY A 217 5.66 21.98 -3.37
CA GLY A 217 4.46 22.45 -4.05
C GLY A 217 3.86 23.71 -3.42
N ALA A 218 3.83 23.80 -2.08
CA ALA A 218 3.38 25.00 -1.37
C ALA A 218 4.31 26.20 -1.62
N ILE A 219 5.63 25.99 -1.57
CA ILE A 219 6.63 27.05 -1.83
C ILE A 219 6.51 27.56 -3.27
N VAL A 220 6.44 26.67 -4.25
CA VAL A 220 6.31 27.04 -5.67
C VAL A 220 4.98 27.76 -5.92
N LYS A 221 3.88 27.29 -5.31
CA LYS A 221 2.57 27.93 -5.43
C LYS A 221 2.57 29.34 -4.84
N GLU A 222 3.23 29.55 -3.70
CA GLU A 222 3.35 30.88 -3.08
C GLU A 222 4.24 31.81 -3.91
N ALA A 223 5.35 31.31 -4.46
CA ALA A 223 6.22 32.08 -5.35
C ALA A 223 5.49 32.52 -6.63
N LEU A 224 4.76 31.62 -7.29
CA LEU A 224 3.97 31.93 -8.49
C LEU A 224 2.84 32.91 -8.21
N LYS A 225 2.17 32.76 -7.06
CA LYS A 225 1.11 33.69 -6.63
C LYS A 225 1.68 35.10 -6.46
N LYS A 226 2.84 35.21 -5.80
CA LYS A 226 3.53 36.48 -5.59
C LYS A 226 3.95 37.14 -6.91
N GLU A 227 4.53 36.36 -7.83
CA GLU A 227 4.90 36.85 -9.17
C GLU A 227 3.68 37.36 -9.95
N HIS A 228 2.54 36.66 -9.88
CA HIS A 228 1.31 37.08 -10.54
C HIS A 228 0.70 38.35 -9.90
N GLU A 229 0.80 38.51 -8.58
CA GLU A 229 0.38 39.72 -7.86
C GLU A 229 1.26 40.92 -8.22
N GLU A 230 2.60 40.73 -8.28
CA GLU A 230 3.57 41.74 -8.72
C GLU A 230 3.30 42.17 -10.17
N TRP A 231 3.12 41.21 -11.10
CA TRP A 231 2.77 41.50 -12.49
C TRP A 231 1.46 42.28 -12.63
N ARG A 232 0.44 41.96 -11.82
CA ARG A 232 -0.83 42.71 -11.80
C ARG A 232 -0.68 44.13 -11.25
N ALA A 233 0.23 44.34 -10.31
CA ALA A 233 0.49 45.66 -9.74
C ALA A 233 1.24 46.57 -10.72
N ASP A 234 2.15 46.02 -11.52
CA ASP A 234 2.90 46.76 -12.56
C ASP A 234 2.07 47.14 -13.79
N GLN A 235 0.86 46.59 -13.92
CA GLN A 235 -0.11 46.89 -15.01
C GLN A 235 -1.12 47.99 -14.65
N LEU A 236 -1.07 48.54 -13.43
CA LEU A 236 -1.93 49.62 -12.92
C LEU A 236 -1.14 50.93 -12.75
#